data_AF-A0A2N2CAT8-F1
#
_entry.id   AF-A0A2N2CAT8-F1
#
_cell.length_a   1.000
_cell.length_b   1.000
_cell.length_c   1.000
_cell.angle_alpha   90.00
_cell.angle_beta   90.00
_cell.angle_gamma   90.00
#
_symmetry.space_group_name_H-M   'P 1'
#
loop_
_entity.id
_entity.type
_entity.pdbx_description
1 polymer ?
#
loop_
_entity_poly.entity_id
_entity_poly.type
_entity_poly.pdbx_seq_one_letter_code
_entity_poly.pdbx_strand_id
1 'polypeptide(L)'
;MNGIMEEKMRIHELLHFFKTYFLFGVMGLILLALLGAFGYYILYKRILKGNKKFSKKQVIFGGLFIAYVLMVFGVTFLSRGAHFQGSMNTHFLSSYREAWNSFNLRSWQFIILNIFMFVPFGFLLPLLQERFHKIYNTLIAALLFTIFIELIQLKTGVGIFELDDIFNNVLGALIGHGIIMSLLSIIKSSKRKGLKVIGFLSPLIMTLVVFISIFTYYENKELGNIPQAYIYKISLKNTNVELNASLKDNKDLVQIYKAPVYTKEESTLWVSAFFKSQGIDASNIEIDAYSDNSLFWRRGEPTYSIRFDYVGGTYRFTDFSSFDEKIEPMNIEENVLIDTLGDFGIKIPKEAELITQNKGSYQWEVDKLIEGDTLLDGAITCTYFNDHTIKELNNNLITYTRVKEVSIISEKEAFEALVSGKFRYYDDKDIENITIRDISLEYILDTKGFYQPAYSFASMIDGNDYSIIVPAIK
;
A
#
# COMPACT_ATOMS: atom_id res chain seq x y z
N MET A 1 -7.65 -10.54 33.19
CA MET A 1 -9.08 -10.82 32.89
C MET A 1 -9.68 -9.85 31.86
N ASN A 2 -8.97 -8.78 31.46
CA ASN A 2 -9.45 -7.79 30.47
C ASN A 2 -9.19 -8.17 29.00
N GLY A 3 -8.19 -9.01 28.71
CA GLY A 3 -7.88 -9.43 27.33
C GLY A 3 -8.96 -10.28 26.64
N ILE A 4 -9.80 -11.00 27.40
CA ILE A 4 -10.89 -11.83 26.84
C ILE A 4 -12.14 -10.98 26.55
N MET A 5 -12.29 -9.81 27.19
CA MET A 5 -13.41 -8.89 26.92
C MET A 5 -13.16 -8.01 25.69
N GLU A 6 -11.92 -7.57 25.45
CA GLU A 6 -11.57 -6.81 24.24
C GLU A 6 -11.69 -7.63 22.96
N GLU A 7 -11.27 -8.89 22.99
CA GLU A 7 -11.38 -9.78 21.82
C GLU A 7 -12.86 -10.08 21.47
N LYS A 8 -13.72 -10.19 22.49
CA LYS A 8 -15.18 -10.33 22.31
C LYS A 8 -15.86 -9.04 21.82
N MET A 9 -15.43 -7.86 22.26
CA MET A 9 -15.96 -6.59 21.75
C MET A 9 -15.61 -6.40 20.26
N ARG A 10 -14.37 -6.68 19.84
CA ARG A 10 -13.93 -6.53 18.45
C ARG A 10 -14.69 -7.45 17.48
N ILE A 11 -14.97 -8.70 17.88
CA ILE A 11 -15.79 -9.61 17.07
C ILE A 11 -17.25 -9.14 17.01
N HIS A 12 -17.80 -8.61 18.10
CA HIS A 12 -19.18 -8.14 18.14
C HIS A 12 -19.38 -6.88 17.31
N GLU A 13 -18.43 -5.94 17.33
CA GLU A 13 -18.44 -4.74 16.50
C GLU A 13 -18.22 -5.05 15.02
N LEU A 14 -17.29 -5.95 14.68
CA LEU A 14 -17.13 -6.44 13.32
C LEU A 14 -18.38 -7.18 12.83
N LEU A 15 -19.00 -8.02 13.66
CA LEU A 15 -20.28 -8.67 13.35
C LEU A 15 -21.44 -7.67 13.28
N HIS A 16 -21.39 -6.58 14.03
CA HIS A 16 -22.39 -5.52 14.00
C HIS A 16 -22.24 -4.68 12.74
N PHE A 17 -21.03 -4.25 12.37
CA PHE A 17 -20.73 -3.60 11.09
C PHE A 17 -21.10 -4.52 9.94
N PHE A 18 -20.68 -5.79 9.99
CA PHE A 18 -21.04 -6.78 8.99
C PHE A 18 -22.56 -6.90 8.93
N LYS A 19 -23.30 -7.19 10.01
CA LYS A 19 -24.78 -7.28 9.96
C LYS A 19 -25.48 -6.00 9.49
N THR A 20 -25.03 -4.84 9.96
CA THR A 20 -25.64 -3.53 9.68
C THR A 20 -25.46 -3.16 8.22
N TYR A 21 -24.21 -3.17 7.73
CA TYR A 21 -23.90 -2.80 6.36
C TYR A 21 -24.11 -3.93 5.36
N PHE A 22 -24.14 -5.20 5.79
CA PHE A 22 -24.50 -6.33 4.92
C PHE A 22 -25.96 -6.25 4.50
N LEU A 23 -26.88 -5.89 5.40
CA LEU A 23 -28.29 -5.68 5.03
C LEU A 23 -28.43 -4.52 4.03
N PHE A 24 -27.76 -3.39 4.26
CA PHE A 24 -27.75 -2.28 3.30
C PHE A 24 -27.08 -2.65 1.98
N GLY A 25 -25.99 -3.43 2.00
CA GLY A 25 -25.31 -3.93 0.80
C GLY A 25 -26.17 -4.92 0.02
N VAL A 26 -26.84 -5.86 0.71
CA VAL A 26 -27.80 -6.80 0.11
C VAL A 26 -29.01 -6.05 -0.45
N MET A 27 -29.56 -5.08 0.28
CA MET A 27 -30.64 -4.22 -0.20
C MET A 27 -30.21 -3.38 -1.41
N GLY A 28 -28.99 -2.85 -1.41
CA GLY A 28 -28.38 -2.15 -2.53
C GLY A 28 -28.22 -3.05 -3.76
N LEU A 29 -27.73 -4.28 -3.57
CA LEU A 29 -27.63 -5.29 -4.63
C LEU A 29 -29.00 -5.71 -5.17
N ILE A 30 -30.01 -5.87 -4.32
CA ILE A 30 -31.39 -6.17 -4.72
C ILE A 30 -31.97 -4.99 -5.50
N LEU A 31 -31.79 -3.75 -5.03
CA LEU A 31 -32.25 -2.55 -5.71
C LEU A 31 -31.59 -2.40 -7.09
N LEU A 32 -30.27 -2.58 -7.16
CA LEU A 32 -29.53 -2.58 -8.42
C LEU A 32 -30.01 -3.71 -9.34
N ALA A 33 -30.33 -4.90 -8.81
CA ALA A 33 -30.87 -6.03 -9.59
C ALA A 33 -32.25 -5.72 -10.15
N LEU A 34 -33.12 -5.07 -9.38
CA LEU A 34 -34.45 -4.64 -9.82
C LEU A 34 -34.33 -3.53 -10.88
N LEU A 35 -33.49 -2.53 -10.65
CA LEU A 35 -33.20 -1.46 -11.63
C LEU A 35 -32.55 -2.02 -12.89
N GLY A 36 -31.66 -2.99 -12.77
CA GLY A 36 -31.02 -3.68 -13.88
C GLY A 36 -32.01 -4.53 -14.69
N ALA A 37 -32.91 -5.26 -14.02
CA ALA A 37 -33.98 -6.01 -14.68
C ALA A 37 -34.97 -5.09 -15.42
N PHE A 38 -35.31 -3.96 -14.80
CA PHE A 38 -36.14 -2.91 -15.40
C PHE A 38 -35.44 -2.26 -16.59
N GLY A 39 -34.16 -1.92 -16.46
CA GLY A 39 -33.31 -1.39 -17.53
C GLY A 39 -33.18 -2.35 -18.71
N TYR A 40 -32.93 -3.64 -18.44
CA TYR A 40 -32.93 -4.70 -19.45
C TYR A 40 -34.24 -4.77 -20.23
N TYR A 41 -35.37 -4.73 -19.51
CA TYR A 41 -36.70 -4.76 -20.10
C TYR A 41 -36.96 -3.53 -20.98
N ILE A 42 -36.55 -2.33 -20.54
CA ILE A 42 -36.67 -1.08 -21.32
C ILE A 42 -35.78 -1.12 -22.56
N LEU A 43 -34.48 -1.39 -22.41
CA LEU A 43 -33.51 -1.46 -23.52
C LEU A 43 -33.97 -2.44 -24.59
N TYR A 44 -34.41 -3.63 -24.19
CA TYR A 44 -34.82 -4.64 -25.14
C TYR A 44 -36.16 -4.32 -25.84
N LYS A 45 -37.17 -3.88 -25.08
CA LYS A 45 -38.53 -3.68 -25.62
C LYS A 45 -38.70 -2.34 -26.33
N ARG A 46 -38.10 -1.26 -25.82
CA ARG A 46 -38.24 0.09 -26.39
C ARG A 46 -37.15 0.43 -27.41
N ILE A 47 -35.88 0.08 -27.14
CA ILE A 47 -34.75 0.51 -27.98
C ILE A 47 -34.47 -0.54 -29.07
N LEU A 48 -34.31 -1.81 -28.69
CA LEU A 48 -33.96 -2.88 -29.63
C LEU A 48 -35.16 -3.50 -30.37
N LYS A 49 -36.39 -3.08 -30.07
CA LYS A 49 -37.65 -3.55 -30.70
C LYS A 49 -37.74 -5.09 -30.84
N GLY A 50 -37.22 -5.82 -29.87
CA GLY A 50 -37.10 -7.28 -29.95
C GLY A 50 -38.43 -8.00 -29.70
N ASN A 51 -38.84 -8.87 -30.62
CA ASN A 51 -40.10 -9.65 -30.52
C ASN A 51 -39.97 -10.98 -29.73
N LYS A 52 -38.76 -11.39 -29.30
CA LYS A 52 -38.60 -12.66 -28.55
C LYS A 52 -39.02 -12.50 -27.08
N LYS A 53 -39.80 -13.46 -26.57
CA LYS A 53 -40.14 -13.59 -25.14
C LYS A 53 -38.97 -14.19 -24.37
N PHE A 54 -38.50 -13.52 -23.33
CA PHE A 54 -37.43 -14.05 -22.48
C PHE A 54 -37.95 -15.02 -21.43
N SER A 55 -37.11 -15.99 -21.06
CA SER A 55 -37.40 -16.87 -19.92
C SER A 55 -37.24 -16.11 -18.60
N LYS A 56 -37.97 -16.54 -17.55
CA LYS A 56 -37.83 -15.97 -16.19
C LYS A 56 -36.38 -15.97 -15.70
N LYS A 57 -35.62 -17.03 -16.03
CA LYS A 57 -34.19 -17.15 -15.69
C LYS A 57 -33.35 -16.03 -16.31
N GLN A 58 -33.56 -15.73 -17.60
CA GLN A 58 -32.83 -14.68 -18.30
C GLN A 58 -33.13 -13.29 -17.73
N VAL A 59 -34.38 -13.03 -17.31
CA VAL A 59 -34.74 -11.76 -16.66
C VAL A 59 -34.04 -11.61 -15.31
N ILE A 60 -34.05 -12.65 -14.48
CA ILE A 60 -33.43 -12.62 -13.14
C ILE A 60 -31.91 -12.46 -13.24
N PHE A 61 -31.23 -13.38 -13.94
CA PHE A 61 -29.78 -13.33 -14.05
C PHE A 61 -29.30 -12.14 -14.89
N GLY A 62 -30.09 -11.70 -15.88
CA GLY A 62 -29.80 -10.51 -16.68
C GLY A 62 -29.85 -9.24 -15.83
N GLY A 63 -30.88 -9.11 -14.97
CA GLY A 63 -30.97 -8.01 -14.02
C GLY A 63 -29.82 -7.99 -13.03
N LEU A 64 -29.47 -9.14 -12.44
CA LEU A 64 -28.31 -9.29 -11.56
C LEU A 64 -26.99 -8.94 -12.26
N PHE A 65 -26.82 -9.34 -13.51
CA PHE A 65 -25.62 -9.02 -14.28
C PHE A 65 -25.51 -7.52 -14.56
N ILE A 66 -26.61 -6.84 -14.90
CA ILE A 66 -26.61 -5.39 -15.11
C ILE A 66 -26.32 -4.65 -13.80
N ALA A 67 -26.93 -5.07 -12.69
CA ALA A 67 -26.64 -4.54 -11.37
C ALA A 67 -25.16 -4.63 -11.01
N TYR A 68 -24.58 -5.81 -11.24
CA TYR A 68 -23.16 -6.06 -11.06
C TYR A 68 -22.31 -5.14 -11.95
N VAL A 69 -22.62 -5.04 -13.25
CA VAL A 69 -21.88 -4.18 -14.17
C VAL A 69 -21.95 -2.71 -13.73
N LEU A 70 -23.12 -2.21 -13.31
CA LEU A 70 -23.27 -0.86 -12.76
C LEU A 70 -22.45 -0.65 -11.48
N MET A 71 -22.38 -1.66 -10.61
CA MET A 71 -21.55 -1.61 -9.41
C MET A 71 -20.05 -1.55 -9.76
N VAL A 72 -19.59 -2.36 -10.72
CA VAL A 72 -18.19 -2.30 -11.22
C VAL A 72 -17.89 -0.91 -11.74
N PHE A 73 -18.73 -0.34 -12.62
CA PHE A 73 -18.56 1.04 -13.09
C PHE A 73 -18.58 2.05 -11.93
N GLY A 74 -19.46 1.88 -10.94
CA GLY A 74 -19.48 2.74 -9.76
C GLY A 74 -18.16 2.73 -8.99
N VAL A 75 -17.63 1.54 -8.70
CA VAL A 75 -16.36 1.39 -7.97
C VAL A 75 -15.18 1.87 -8.81
N THR A 76 -15.11 1.54 -10.10
CA THR A 76 -13.94 1.88 -10.94
C THR A 76 -13.87 3.35 -11.35
N PHE A 77 -15.01 4.07 -11.38
CA PHE A 77 -15.05 5.48 -11.81
C PHE A 77 -15.35 6.49 -10.70
N LEU A 78 -16.11 6.15 -9.66
CA LEU A 78 -16.48 7.12 -8.60
C LEU A 78 -15.52 7.13 -7.41
N SER A 79 -14.68 6.11 -7.24
CA SER A 79 -13.81 5.97 -6.06
C SER A 79 -12.40 6.56 -6.22
N ARG A 80 -11.98 6.89 -7.45
CA ARG A 80 -10.61 7.39 -7.73
C ARG A 80 -10.65 8.89 -8.07
N GLY A 81 -9.87 9.68 -7.33
CA GLY A 81 -9.73 11.13 -7.56
C GLY A 81 -9.14 11.41 -8.94
N ALA A 82 -9.68 12.43 -9.63
CA ALA A 82 -9.29 12.82 -10.98
C ALA A 82 -7.93 13.55 -11.00
N HIS A 83 -6.82 12.85 -10.74
CA HIS A 83 -5.49 13.47 -10.78
C HIS A 83 -4.35 12.62 -11.36
N PHE A 84 -4.60 11.40 -11.87
CA PHE A 84 -3.60 10.65 -12.63
C PHE A 84 -3.83 10.87 -14.13
N GLN A 85 -3.03 11.74 -14.74
CA GLN A 85 -3.03 11.95 -16.18
C GLN A 85 -2.69 10.64 -16.90
N GLY A 86 -3.70 9.91 -17.38
CA GLY A 86 -3.64 8.93 -18.48
C GLY A 86 -2.39 8.07 -18.61
N SER A 87 -1.78 7.64 -17.50
CA SER A 87 -0.57 6.83 -17.53
C SER A 87 -0.91 5.36 -17.76
N MET A 88 0.06 4.61 -18.27
CA MET A 88 -0.13 3.20 -18.62
C MET A 88 1.01 2.38 -18.04
N ASN A 89 0.67 1.47 -17.12
CA ASN A 89 1.61 0.50 -16.59
C ASN A 89 1.53 -0.81 -17.38
N THR A 90 2.52 -1.01 -18.26
CA THR A 90 2.64 -2.23 -19.08
C THR A 90 3.60 -3.26 -18.50
N HIS A 91 4.14 -3.03 -17.31
CA HIS A 91 5.03 -3.98 -16.66
C HIS A 91 4.21 -5.05 -15.94
N PHE A 92 4.08 -6.21 -16.58
CA PHE A 92 3.37 -7.34 -16.01
C PHE A 92 3.99 -7.81 -14.68
N LEU A 93 3.14 -8.01 -13.68
CA LEU A 93 3.41 -8.31 -12.27
C LEU A 93 4.16 -7.22 -11.50
N SER A 94 4.17 -5.99 -11.99
CA SER A 94 4.77 -4.85 -11.28
C SER A 94 4.02 -4.53 -9.99
N SER A 95 2.68 -4.56 -9.98
CA SER A 95 1.88 -4.29 -8.78
C SER A 95 2.08 -5.40 -7.74
N TYR A 96 2.27 -6.66 -8.19
CA TYR A 96 2.65 -7.77 -7.31
C TYR A 96 4.04 -7.60 -6.71
N ARG A 97 5.01 -7.15 -7.51
CA ARG A 97 6.37 -6.90 -7.02
C ARG A 97 6.43 -5.70 -6.09
N GLU A 98 5.63 -4.67 -6.32
CA GLU A 98 5.47 -3.54 -5.40
C GLU A 98 4.81 -3.97 -4.08
N ALA A 99 3.74 -4.76 -4.14
CA ALA A 99 3.12 -5.36 -2.96
C ALA A 99 4.10 -6.26 -2.20
N TRP A 100 4.98 -6.97 -2.91
CA TRP A 100 6.06 -7.74 -2.30
C TRP A 100 7.11 -6.85 -1.63
N ASN A 101 7.65 -5.85 -2.34
CA ASN A 101 8.74 -4.99 -1.82
C ASN A 101 8.29 -4.18 -0.61
N SER A 102 7.07 -3.64 -0.62
CA SER A 102 6.50 -2.86 0.49
C SER A 102 5.86 -3.73 1.58
N PHE A 103 5.47 -4.96 1.24
CA PHE A 103 4.74 -5.92 2.07
C PHE A 103 3.58 -5.32 2.88
N ASN A 104 2.98 -4.24 2.41
CA ASN A 104 1.91 -3.57 3.13
C ASN A 104 0.56 -4.23 2.77
N LEU A 105 -0.35 -4.27 3.75
CA LEU A 105 -1.65 -4.93 3.60
C LEU A 105 -2.50 -4.31 2.48
N ARG A 106 -2.43 -2.99 2.31
CA ARG A 106 -3.23 -2.23 1.35
C ARG A 106 -2.92 -2.63 -0.10
N SER A 107 -1.65 -2.77 -0.46
CA SER A 107 -1.20 -3.19 -1.80
C SER A 107 -1.69 -4.61 -2.13
N TRP A 108 -1.59 -5.54 -1.19
CA TRP A 108 -2.13 -6.89 -1.37
C TRP A 108 -3.66 -6.90 -1.47
N GLN A 109 -4.35 -6.08 -0.67
CA GLN A 109 -5.81 -5.93 -0.74
C GLN A 109 -6.26 -5.46 -2.13
N PHE A 110 -5.57 -4.49 -2.75
CA PHE A 110 -5.91 -4.03 -4.10
C PHE A 110 -5.86 -5.17 -5.12
N ILE A 111 -4.79 -5.97 -5.12
CA ILE A 111 -4.66 -7.13 -6.01
C ILE A 111 -5.80 -8.14 -5.80
N ILE A 112 -6.07 -8.51 -4.54
CA ILE A 112 -7.10 -9.50 -4.19
C ILE A 112 -8.50 -8.99 -4.56
N LEU A 113 -8.78 -7.71 -4.31
CA LEU A 113 -10.07 -7.09 -4.63
C LEU A 113 -10.28 -7.01 -6.16
N ASN A 114 -9.23 -6.77 -6.94
CA ASN A 114 -9.31 -6.80 -8.41
C ASN A 114 -9.67 -8.21 -8.91
N ILE A 115 -9.07 -9.27 -8.34
CA ILE A 115 -9.47 -10.65 -8.64
C ILE A 115 -10.94 -10.88 -8.24
N PHE A 116 -11.31 -10.50 -7.01
CA PHE A 116 -12.66 -10.75 -6.49
C PHE A 116 -13.74 -10.02 -7.29
N MET A 117 -13.45 -8.81 -7.78
CA MET A 117 -14.36 -7.98 -8.55
C MET A 117 -14.92 -8.71 -9.78
N PHE A 118 -14.15 -9.55 -10.45
CA PHE A 118 -14.58 -10.28 -11.66
C PHE A 118 -15.11 -11.71 -11.41
N VAL A 119 -15.07 -12.21 -10.16
CA VAL A 119 -15.69 -13.50 -9.81
C VAL A 119 -17.19 -13.54 -10.16
N PRO A 120 -18.01 -12.51 -9.85
CA PRO A 120 -19.41 -12.48 -10.27
C PRO A 120 -19.59 -12.51 -11.80
N PHE A 121 -18.70 -11.87 -12.58
CA PHE A 121 -18.75 -11.91 -14.04
C PHE A 121 -18.64 -13.35 -14.56
N GLY A 122 -17.61 -14.07 -14.11
CA GLY A 122 -17.39 -15.46 -14.48
C GLY A 122 -18.51 -16.41 -14.03
N PHE A 123 -19.14 -16.11 -12.89
CA PHE A 123 -20.23 -16.89 -12.32
C PHE A 123 -21.57 -16.69 -13.05
N LEU A 124 -21.92 -15.44 -13.37
CA LEU A 124 -23.23 -15.11 -13.95
C LEU A 124 -23.32 -15.40 -15.44
N LEU A 125 -22.21 -15.27 -16.19
CA LEU A 125 -22.23 -15.39 -17.65
C LEU A 125 -22.69 -16.78 -18.15
N PRO A 126 -22.24 -17.92 -17.56
CA PRO A 126 -22.76 -19.26 -17.84
C PRO A 126 -24.26 -19.43 -17.57
N LEU A 127 -24.81 -18.70 -16.58
CA LEU A 127 -26.24 -18.75 -16.23
C LEU A 127 -27.12 -17.96 -17.21
N LEU A 128 -26.54 -16.97 -17.90
CA LEU A 128 -27.24 -16.18 -18.92
C LEU A 128 -27.39 -16.94 -20.24
N GLN A 129 -26.31 -17.58 -20.70
CA GLN A 129 -26.29 -18.30 -21.96
C GLN A 129 -25.36 -19.51 -21.92
N GLU A 130 -25.85 -20.66 -22.42
CA GLU A 130 -25.13 -21.94 -22.37
C GLU A 130 -23.81 -21.94 -23.16
N ARG A 131 -23.63 -21.04 -24.13
CA ARG A 131 -22.34 -20.91 -24.85
C ARG A 131 -21.18 -20.61 -23.90
N PHE A 132 -21.43 -19.91 -22.79
CA PHE A 132 -20.44 -19.58 -21.77
C PHE A 132 -20.14 -20.73 -20.81
N HIS A 133 -20.82 -21.89 -20.94
CA HIS A 133 -20.35 -23.11 -20.27
C HIS A 133 -18.96 -23.52 -20.76
N LYS A 134 -18.60 -23.17 -22.00
CA LYS A 134 -17.25 -23.35 -22.53
C LYS A 134 -16.34 -22.24 -21.99
N ILE A 135 -15.30 -22.62 -21.26
CA ILE A 135 -14.41 -21.70 -20.55
C ILE A 135 -13.84 -20.59 -21.43
N TYR A 136 -13.41 -20.91 -22.66
CA TYR A 136 -12.82 -19.93 -23.57
C TYR A 136 -13.79 -18.80 -23.94
N ASN A 137 -15.09 -19.06 -24.03
CA ASN A 137 -16.08 -18.01 -24.31
C ASN A 137 -16.18 -17.03 -23.14
N THR A 138 -16.10 -17.53 -21.91
CA THR A 138 -16.14 -16.70 -20.70
C THR A 138 -14.86 -15.90 -20.55
N LEU A 139 -13.70 -16.50 -20.81
CA LEU A 139 -12.41 -15.81 -20.74
C LEU A 139 -12.27 -14.72 -21.80
N ILE A 140 -12.68 -14.98 -23.06
CA ILE A 140 -12.69 -13.95 -24.11
C ILE A 140 -13.61 -12.80 -23.72
N ALA A 141 -14.80 -13.09 -23.19
CA ALA A 141 -15.72 -12.04 -22.74
C ALA A 141 -15.15 -11.23 -21.57
N ALA A 142 -14.49 -11.88 -20.61
CA ALA A 142 -13.85 -11.22 -19.49
C ALA A 142 -12.69 -10.33 -19.94
N LEU A 143 -11.83 -10.85 -20.82
CA LEU A 143 -10.70 -10.12 -21.40
C LEU A 143 -11.16 -8.88 -22.16
N LEU A 144 -12.16 -9.02 -23.03
CA LEU A 144 -12.72 -7.88 -23.77
C LEU A 144 -13.37 -6.85 -22.84
N PHE A 145 -14.07 -7.31 -21.80
CA PHE A 145 -14.73 -6.40 -20.87
C PHE A 145 -13.74 -5.65 -19.98
N THR A 146 -12.70 -6.31 -19.47
CA THR A 146 -11.66 -5.63 -18.69
C THR A 146 -10.86 -4.67 -19.55
N ILE A 147 -10.45 -5.05 -20.77
CA ILE A 147 -9.78 -4.12 -21.71
C ILE A 147 -10.67 -2.90 -21.98
N PHE A 148 -11.97 -3.10 -22.15
CA PHE A 148 -12.91 -2.01 -22.35
C PHE A 148 -12.96 -1.05 -21.14
N ILE A 149 -12.96 -1.58 -19.91
CA ILE A 149 -12.92 -0.75 -18.69
C ILE A 149 -11.63 0.07 -18.64
N GLU A 150 -10.48 -0.59 -18.82
CA GLU A 150 -9.16 0.07 -18.78
C GLU A 150 -9.02 1.15 -19.86
N LEU A 151 -9.49 0.88 -21.09
CA LEU A 151 -9.48 1.86 -22.18
C LEU A 151 -10.37 3.07 -21.90
N ILE A 152 -11.53 2.88 -21.25
CA ILE A 152 -12.36 4.01 -20.83
C ILE A 152 -11.63 4.79 -19.75
N GLN A 153 -11.09 4.14 -18.71
CA GLN A 153 -10.37 4.81 -17.62
C GLN A 153 -9.20 5.64 -18.14
N LEU A 154 -8.41 5.07 -19.06
CA LEU A 154 -7.32 5.75 -19.75
C LEU A 154 -7.81 6.98 -20.52
N LYS A 155 -8.90 6.85 -21.28
CA LYS A 155 -9.47 7.95 -22.06
C LYS A 155 -10.09 9.05 -21.19
N THR A 156 -10.70 8.68 -20.06
CA THR A 156 -11.34 9.62 -19.13
C THR A 156 -10.37 10.25 -18.14
N GLY A 157 -9.12 9.75 -18.04
CA GLY A 157 -8.12 10.24 -17.09
C GLY A 157 -8.49 9.99 -15.63
N VAL A 158 -9.32 8.97 -15.37
CA VAL A 158 -9.81 8.62 -14.01
C VAL A 158 -8.94 7.53 -13.37
N GLY A 159 -8.08 6.88 -14.15
CA GLY A 159 -7.20 5.82 -13.68
C GLY A 159 -6.01 5.56 -14.61
N ILE A 160 -5.18 4.62 -14.19
CA ILE A 160 -4.01 4.12 -14.89
C ILE A 160 -4.45 2.86 -15.64
N PHE A 161 -4.03 2.70 -16.91
CA PHE A 161 -4.21 1.43 -17.60
C PHE A 161 -3.19 0.43 -17.05
N GLU A 162 -3.65 -0.62 -16.36
CA GLU A 162 -2.77 -1.57 -15.67
C GLU A 162 -2.92 -2.99 -16.23
N LEU A 163 -1.84 -3.57 -16.78
CA LEU A 163 -1.87 -4.96 -17.28
C LEU A 163 -2.16 -5.98 -16.17
N ASP A 164 -1.74 -5.67 -14.94
CA ASP A 164 -1.99 -6.53 -13.79
C ASP A 164 -3.49 -6.59 -13.45
N ASP A 165 -4.23 -5.50 -13.65
CA ASP A 165 -5.67 -5.45 -13.43
C ASP A 165 -6.42 -6.30 -14.46
N ILE A 166 -6.00 -6.26 -15.73
CA ILE A 166 -6.51 -7.17 -16.77
C ILE A 166 -6.29 -8.63 -16.36
N PHE A 167 -5.08 -8.98 -15.91
CA PHE A 167 -4.75 -10.32 -15.47
C PHE A 167 -5.60 -10.75 -14.26
N ASN A 168 -5.67 -9.91 -13.23
CA ASN A 168 -6.45 -10.14 -12.01
C ASN A 168 -7.93 -10.35 -12.32
N ASN A 169 -8.51 -9.50 -13.18
CA ASN A 169 -9.89 -9.58 -13.59
C ASN A 169 -10.19 -10.87 -14.37
N VAL A 170 -9.30 -11.25 -15.30
CA VAL A 170 -9.44 -12.53 -16.04
C VAL A 170 -9.32 -13.73 -15.10
N LEU A 171 -8.41 -13.70 -14.12
CA LEU A 171 -8.28 -14.73 -13.09
C LEU A 171 -9.55 -14.83 -12.22
N GLY A 172 -10.13 -13.68 -11.86
CA GLY A 172 -11.42 -13.60 -11.17
C GLY A 172 -12.55 -14.27 -11.96
N ALA A 173 -12.67 -13.93 -13.25
CA ALA A 173 -13.65 -14.55 -14.12
C ALA A 173 -13.44 -16.07 -14.30
N LEU A 174 -12.18 -16.52 -14.36
CA LEU A 174 -11.83 -17.93 -14.40
C LEU A 174 -12.30 -18.66 -13.12
N ILE A 175 -12.06 -18.07 -11.95
CA ILE A 175 -12.50 -18.60 -10.65
C ILE A 175 -14.04 -18.65 -10.59
N GLY A 176 -14.72 -17.57 -10.94
CA GLY A 176 -16.18 -17.50 -10.96
C GLY A 176 -16.82 -18.54 -11.88
N HIS A 177 -16.25 -18.73 -13.07
CA HIS A 177 -16.65 -19.77 -14.03
C HIS A 177 -16.50 -21.17 -13.42
N GLY A 178 -15.34 -21.43 -12.81
CA GLY A 178 -15.06 -22.68 -12.11
C GLY A 178 -16.08 -22.99 -11.02
N ILE A 179 -16.42 -22.00 -10.19
CA ILE A 179 -17.42 -22.16 -9.11
C ILE A 179 -18.78 -22.56 -9.69
N ILE A 180 -19.31 -21.82 -10.66
CA ILE A 180 -20.65 -22.13 -11.19
C ILE A 180 -20.69 -23.45 -11.96
N MET A 181 -19.65 -23.76 -12.73
CA MET A 181 -19.57 -25.02 -13.47
C MET A 181 -19.42 -26.23 -12.55
N SER A 182 -18.78 -26.06 -11.39
CA SER A 182 -18.75 -27.06 -10.32
C SER A 182 -20.16 -27.33 -9.79
N LEU A 183 -20.91 -26.28 -9.43
CA LEU A 183 -22.29 -26.41 -8.96
C LEU A 183 -23.21 -27.09 -9.98
N LEU A 184 -23.14 -26.67 -11.24
CA LEU A 184 -23.91 -27.28 -12.34
C LEU A 184 -23.53 -28.75 -12.56
N SER A 185 -22.26 -29.11 -12.35
CA SER A 185 -21.76 -30.49 -12.49
C SER A 185 -22.20 -31.39 -11.34
N ILE A 186 -22.37 -30.85 -10.13
CA ILE A 186 -22.92 -31.60 -8.99
C ILE A 186 -24.38 -31.96 -9.27
N ILE A 187 -25.15 -30.98 -9.76
CA ILE A 187 -26.58 -31.13 -10.08
C ILE A 187 -26.80 -32.16 -11.21
N LYS A 188 -25.96 -32.17 -12.25
CA LYS A 188 -26.06 -33.13 -13.35
C LYS A 188 -25.59 -34.53 -12.93
N SER A 189 -26.37 -35.58 -13.19
CA SER A 189 -25.93 -36.96 -12.95
C SER A 189 -24.80 -37.36 -13.92
N SER A 190 -23.61 -37.67 -13.42
CA SER A 190 -22.42 -38.02 -14.23
C SER A 190 -21.55 -39.04 -13.49
N LYS A 191 -20.90 -39.96 -14.22
CA LYS A 191 -20.01 -40.98 -13.61
C LYS A 191 -18.71 -40.41 -13.02
N ARG A 192 -18.29 -39.19 -13.37
CA ARG A 192 -17.02 -38.55 -12.94
C ARG A 192 -17.23 -37.19 -12.27
N LYS A 193 -18.22 -37.05 -11.39
CA LYS A 193 -18.56 -35.76 -10.75
C LYS A 193 -17.39 -35.14 -9.98
N GLY A 194 -16.75 -35.90 -9.08
CA GLY A 194 -15.66 -35.39 -8.24
C GLY A 194 -14.49 -34.85 -9.05
N LEU A 195 -14.01 -35.62 -10.04
CA LEU A 195 -12.89 -35.20 -10.90
C LEU A 195 -13.20 -33.91 -11.68
N LYS A 196 -14.44 -33.73 -12.14
CA LYS A 196 -14.87 -32.51 -12.82
C LYS A 196 -14.91 -31.32 -11.88
N VAL A 197 -15.45 -31.49 -10.67
CA VAL A 197 -15.50 -30.42 -9.66
C VAL A 197 -14.09 -29.97 -9.29
N ILE A 198 -13.17 -30.91 -9.06
CA ILE A 198 -11.76 -30.59 -8.80
C ILE A 198 -11.15 -29.84 -9.99
N GLY A 199 -11.39 -30.30 -11.21
CA GLY A 199 -10.90 -29.63 -12.42
C GLY A 199 -11.42 -28.19 -12.58
N PHE A 200 -12.68 -27.94 -12.22
CA PHE A 200 -13.27 -26.60 -12.27
C PHE A 200 -12.82 -25.69 -11.12
N LEU A 201 -12.58 -26.23 -9.92
CA LEU A 201 -12.09 -25.46 -8.77
C LEU A 201 -10.57 -25.30 -8.75
N SER A 202 -9.83 -25.95 -9.65
CA SER A 202 -8.37 -25.88 -9.69
C SER A 202 -7.81 -24.45 -9.79
N PRO A 203 -8.42 -23.47 -10.52
CA PRO A 203 -7.91 -22.11 -10.53
C PRO A 203 -8.01 -21.44 -9.15
N LEU A 204 -9.13 -21.63 -8.43
CA LEU A 204 -9.31 -21.09 -7.08
C LEU A 204 -8.28 -21.70 -6.12
N ILE A 205 -8.14 -23.03 -6.14
CA ILE A 205 -7.18 -23.73 -5.26
C ILE A 205 -5.76 -23.26 -5.55
N MET A 206 -5.38 -23.15 -6.83
CA MET A 206 -4.05 -22.70 -7.23
C MET A 206 -3.78 -21.27 -6.77
N THR A 207 -4.73 -20.35 -6.96
CA THR A 207 -4.62 -18.97 -6.47
C THR A 207 -4.43 -18.93 -4.95
N LEU A 208 -5.24 -19.68 -4.18
CA LEU A 208 -5.12 -19.74 -2.73
C LEU A 208 -3.76 -20.30 -2.29
N VAL A 209 -3.30 -21.39 -2.92
CA VAL A 209 -1.98 -21.98 -2.64
C VAL A 209 -0.86 -21.00 -2.91
N VAL A 210 -0.92 -20.24 -4.02
CA VAL A 210 0.09 -19.22 -4.35
C VAL A 210 0.13 -18.12 -3.29
N PHE A 211 -1.00 -17.52 -2.94
CA PHE A 211 -1.03 -16.47 -1.91
C PHE A 211 -0.56 -16.99 -0.55
N ILE A 212 -1.06 -18.15 -0.10
CA ILE A 212 -0.63 -18.78 1.16
C ILE A 212 0.88 -19.02 1.15
N SER A 213 1.43 -19.50 0.03
CA SER A 213 2.86 -19.75 -0.13
C SER A 213 3.67 -18.45 -0.06
N ILE A 214 3.21 -17.37 -0.71
CA ILE A 214 3.86 -16.05 -0.67
C ILE A 214 3.92 -15.52 0.77
N PHE A 215 2.77 -15.49 1.46
CA PHE A 215 2.70 -14.99 2.84
C PHE A 215 3.51 -15.86 3.78
N THR A 216 3.39 -17.19 3.67
CA THR A 216 4.15 -18.12 4.52
C THR A 216 5.65 -18.00 4.27
N TYR A 217 6.07 -17.84 3.01
CA TYR A 217 7.48 -17.61 2.68
C TYR A 217 7.99 -16.31 3.31
N TYR A 218 7.23 -15.20 3.19
CA TYR A 218 7.60 -13.94 3.81
C TYR A 218 7.67 -14.03 5.34
N GLU A 219 6.68 -14.65 5.99
CA GLU A 219 6.67 -14.81 7.45
C GLU A 219 7.92 -15.55 7.94
N ASN A 220 8.37 -16.57 7.19
CA ASN A 220 9.58 -17.32 7.51
C ASN A 220 10.89 -16.64 7.10
N LYS A 221 10.88 -15.54 6.32
CA LYS A 221 12.11 -14.78 6.07
C LYS A 221 12.57 -14.12 7.35
N GLU A 222 13.86 -14.18 7.63
CA GLU A 222 14.45 -13.48 8.78
C GLU A 222 14.32 -11.96 8.62
N LEU A 223 14.81 -11.44 7.50
CA LEU A 223 14.77 -10.02 7.15
C LEU A 223 13.53 -9.70 6.29
N GLY A 224 13.01 -8.49 6.46
CA GLY A 224 11.98 -7.91 5.62
C GLY A 224 12.51 -7.55 4.22
N ASN A 225 11.61 -7.02 3.41
CA ASN A 225 11.93 -6.53 2.09
C ASN A 225 12.26 -5.03 2.15
N ILE A 226 13.05 -4.54 1.19
CA ILE A 226 13.36 -3.11 1.05
C ILE A 226 12.30 -2.49 0.10
N PRO A 227 11.47 -1.54 0.56
CA PRO A 227 10.42 -0.92 -0.27
C PRO A 227 10.94 -0.23 -1.54
N GLN A 228 12.16 0.29 -1.50
CA GLN A 228 12.86 0.99 -2.58
C GLN A 228 13.51 0.03 -3.59
N ALA A 229 13.47 -1.29 -3.35
CA ALA A 229 13.99 -2.26 -4.30
C ALA A 229 13.26 -2.14 -5.65
N TYR A 230 13.97 -2.49 -6.73
CA TYR A 230 13.42 -2.43 -8.08
C TYR A 230 12.16 -3.31 -8.24
N ILE A 231 11.25 -2.82 -9.08
CA ILE A 231 9.97 -3.48 -9.39
C ILE A 231 10.09 -4.26 -10.71
N TYR A 232 10.66 -3.62 -11.72
CA TYR A 232 10.99 -4.23 -13.01
C TYR A 232 12.34 -3.68 -13.46
N LYS A 233 12.92 -4.30 -14.49
CA LYS A 233 14.17 -3.79 -15.05
C LYS A 233 13.88 -2.63 -15.98
N ILE A 234 14.49 -1.49 -15.71
CA ILE A 234 14.44 -0.33 -16.59
C ILE A 234 15.36 -0.60 -17.79
N SER A 235 14.90 -0.29 -19.00
CA SER A 235 15.71 -0.48 -20.21
C SER A 235 16.71 0.65 -20.35
N LEU A 236 18.01 0.33 -20.20
CA LEU A 236 19.11 1.30 -20.37
C LEU A 236 19.85 1.17 -21.72
N LYS A 237 19.22 0.57 -22.75
CA LYS A 237 19.90 0.23 -24.02
C LYS A 237 20.51 1.43 -24.75
N ASN A 238 19.86 2.59 -24.67
CA ASN A 238 20.28 3.83 -25.31
C ASN A 238 20.66 4.89 -24.28
N THR A 239 20.92 4.48 -23.04
CA THR A 239 21.24 5.39 -21.94
C THR A 239 22.76 5.51 -21.81
N ASN A 240 23.27 6.73 -21.76
CA ASN A 240 24.65 6.97 -21.41
C ASN A 240 24.79 6.96 -19.88
N VAL A 241 25.54 6.00 -19.35
CA VAL A 241 25.82 5.91 -17.91
C VAL A 241 27.27 6.31 -17.67
N GLU A 242 27.46 7.48 -17.07
CA GLU A 242 28.76 8.02 -16.69
C GLU A 242 29.00 7.81 -15.19
N LEU A 243 30.15 7.25 -14.84
CA LEU A 243 30.56 6.99 -13.47
C LEU A 243 31.76 7.87 -13.12
N ASN A 244 31.54 8.83 -12.23
CA ASN A 244 32.57 9.76 -11.74
C ASN A 244 33.13 9.38 -10.37
N ALA A 245 32.77 8.20 -9.85
CA ALA A 245 33.21 7.67 -8.57
C ALA A 245 34.09 6.41 -8.74
N SER A 246 35.04 6.20 -7.83
CA SER A 246 35.83 4.97 -7.77
C SER A 246 35.07 3.87 -7.06
N LEU A 247 34.87 2.73 -7.71
CA LEU A 247 34.17 1.58 -7.12
C LEU A 247 35.13 0.61 -6.44
N LYS A 248 34.77 0.19 -5.23
CA LYS A 248 35.42 -0.88 -4.50
C LYS A 248 34.89 -2.26 -4.94
N ASP A 249 35.81 -3.24 -5.01
CA ASP A 249 35.48 -4.63 -5.40
C ASP A 249 35.57 -5.62 -4.22
N ASN A 250 35.77 -5.13 -2.99
CA ASN A 250 35.70 -5.94 -1.78
C ASN A 250 34.26 -6.11 -1.30
N LYS A 251 34.02 -7.23 -0.63
CA LYS A 251 32.77 -7.52 0.08
C LYS A 251 33.01 -7.35 1.56
N ASP A 252 32.33 -6.39 2.15
CA ASP A 252 32.49 -6.08 3.56
C ASP A 252 31.50 -6.86 4.42
N LEU A 253 31.84 -6.99 5.70
CA LEU A 253 30.92 -7.43 6.75
C LEU A 253 30.42 -6.17 7.45
N VAL A 254 29.10 -5.99 7.46
CA VAL A 254 28.46 -4.82 8.08
C VAL A 254 27.38 -5.28 9.05
N GLN A 255 27.05 -4.42 10.02
CA GLN A 255 26.04 -4.73 11.02
C GLN A 255 24.64 -4.63 10.41
N ILE A 256 23.70 -5.37 10.98
CA ILE A 256 22.27 -5.11 10.87
C ILE A 256 21.79 -4.68 12.25
N TYR A 257 20.93 -3.67 12.27
CA TYR A 257 20.26 -3.23 13.48
C TYR A 257 18.76 -3.48 13.39
N LYS A 258 18.05 -3.39 14.52
CA LYS A 258 16.60 -3.55 14.59
C LYS A 258 15.97 -2.40 15.35
N ALA A 259 14.92 -1.83 14.76
CA ALA A 259 14.13 -0.80 15.39
C ALA A 259 13.24 -1.41 16.50
N PRO A 260 12.91 -0.65 17.55
CA PRO A 260 11.87 -1.06 18.48
C PRO A 260 10.54 -1.21 17.74
N VAL A 261 9.72 -2.16 18.18
CA VAL A 261 8.38 -2.40 17.62
C VAL A 261 7.37 -2.28 18.74
N TYR A 262 6.38 -1.42 18.54
CA TYR A 262 5.32 -1.11 19.49
C TYR A 262 4.03 -1.79 19.05
N THR A 263 3.32 -2.38 20.00
CA THR A 263 1.94 -2.82 19.82
C THR A 263 0.99 -1.62 19.81
N LYS A 264 -0.23 -1.84 19.31
CA LYS A 264 -1.29 -0.81 19.36
C LYS A 264 -1.59 -0.38 20.80
N GLU A 265 -1.56 -1.33 21.73
CA GLU A 265 -1.79 -1.08 23.14
C GLU A 265 -0.65 -0.24 23.74
N GLU A 266 0.61 -0.56 23.42
CA GLU A 266 1.77 0.23 23.86
C GLU A 266 1.77 1.65 23.29
N SER A 267 1.45 1.83 22.01
CA SER A 267 1.35 3.17 21.42
C SER A 267 0.23 4.01 22.04
N THR A 268 -0.91 3.39 22.37
CA THR A 268 -2.02 4.06 23.06
C THR A 268 -1.61 4.53 24.46
N LEU A 269 -0.89 3.69 25.20
CA LEU A 269 -0.35 4.04 26.52
C LEU A 269 0.67 5.17 26.42
N TRP A 270 1.57 5.10 25.43
CA TRP A 270 2.56 6.13 25.17
C TRP A 270 1.91 7.48 24.86
N VAL A 271 0.96 7.52 23.92
CA VAL A 271 0.25 8.76 23.53
C VAL A 271 -0.53 9.34 24.70
N SER A 272 -1.18 8.50 25.50
CA SER A 272 -1.88 8.95 26.71
C SER A 272 -0.93 9.57 27.74
N ALA A 273 0.27 9.03 27.89
CA ALA A 273 1.30 9.60 28.77
C ALA A 273 1.86 10.91 28.20
N PHE A 274 2.11 10.96 26.90
CA PHE A 274 2.55 12.16 26.19
C PHE A 274 1.53 13.30 26.37
N PHE A 275 0.25 13.09 26.08
CA PHE A 275 -0.78 14.13 26.28
C PHE A 275 -0.83 14.62 27.72
N LYS A 276 -0.80 13.72 28.72
CA LYS A 276 -0.74 14.13 30.12
C LYS A 276 0.49 14.99 30.45
N SER A 277 1.66 14.66 29.89
CA SER A 277 2.88 15.45 30.09
C SER A 277 2.77 16.85 29.53
N GLN A 278 2.02 17.02 28.44
CA GLN A 278 1.76 18.31 27.79
C GLN A 278 0.54 19.05 28.36
N GLY A 279 -0.03 18.57 29.47
CA GLY A 279 -1.24 19.16 30.06
C GLY A 279 -2.51 18.97 29.23
N ILE A 280 -2.48 18.10 28.21
CA ILE A 280 -3.60 17.75 27.36
C ILE A 280 -4.42 16.65 28.04
N ASP A 281 -5.74 16.83 28.09
CA ASP A 281 -6.65 15.82 28.63
C ASP A 281 -6.61 14.54 27.78
N ALA A 282 -6.09 13.47 28.37
CA ALA A 282 -6.00 12.14 27.75
C ALA A 282 -7.31 11.32 27.88
N SER A 283 -8.41 11.91 28.34
CA SER A 283 -9.73 11.27 28.28
C SER A 283 -10.32 11.39 26.86
N ASN A 284 -11.10 10.40 26.43
CA ASN A 284 -11.83 10.39 25.15
C ASN A 284 -10.92 10.59 23.90
N ILE A 285 -9.74 9.99 23.89
CA ILE A 285 -8.89 9.95 22.69
C ILE A 285 -9.59 9.11 21.61
N GLU A 286 -9.86 9.71 20.45
CA GLU A 286 -10.29 9.00 19.25
C GLU A 286 -9.08 8.31 18.61
N ILE A 287 -9.22 7.04 18.23
CA ILE A 287 -8.12 6.23 17.67
C ILE A 287 -8.52 5.65 16.32
N ASP A 288 -7.92 6.17 15.26
CA ASP A 288 -7.96 5.62 13.92
C ASP A 288 -6.76 4.69 13.73
N ALA A 289 -6.96 3.38 13.91
CA ALA A 289 -5.88 2.40 13.85
C ALA A 289 -5.73 1.78 12.45
N TYR A 290 -4.50 1.79 11.95
CA TYR A 290 -4.09 1.14 10.71
C TYR A 290 -3.15 -0.04 11.01
N SER A 291 -2.69 -0.74 9.98
CA SER A 291 -1.82 -1.91 10.11
C SER A 291 -0.41 -1.57 10.61
N ASP A 292 0.08 -0.38 10.30
CA ASP A 292 1.46 0.08 10.48
C ASP A 292 1.58 1.29 11.43
N ASN A 293 0.48 1.99 11.68
CA ASN A 293 0.42 3.13 12.59
C ASN A 293 -0.98 3.30 13.21
N SER A 294 -1.07 4.16 14.21
CA SER A 294 -2.34 4.68 14.73
C SER A 294 -2.33 6.20 14.69
N LEU A 295 -3.47 6.78 14.32
CA LEU A 295 -3.73 8.20 14.41
C LEU A 295 -4.65 8.46 15.60
N PHE A 296 -4.16 9.28 16.52
CA PHE A 296 -4.82 9.64 17.76
C PHE A 296 -5.32 11.07 17.66
N TRP A 297 -6.58 11.30 18.04
CA TRP A 297 -7.20 12.62 18.04
C TRP A 297 -7.69 12.96 19.44
N ARG A 298 -7.36 14.17 19.89
CA ARG A 298 -8.06 14.81 21.00
C ARG A 298 -8.85 16.00 20.44
N ARG A 299 -10.15 15.78 20.24
CA ARG A 299 -11.08 16.83 19.77
C ARG A 299 -11.30 17.87 20.86
N GLY A 300 -11.37 19.14 20.50
CA GLY A 300 -11.58 20.25 21.44
C GLY A 300 -11.09 21.57 20.87
N GLU A 301 -11.06 22.59 21.72
CA GLU A 301 -10.48 23.90 21.41
C GLU A 301 -9.29 24.13 22.37
N PRO A 302 -8.03 23.92 21.91
CA PRO A 302 -7.65 23.48 20.57
C PRO A 302 -7.74 21.95 20.39
N THR A 303 -7.72 21.52 19.12
CA THR A 303 -7.66 20.10 18.74
C THR A 303 -6.20 19.66 18.63
N TYR A 304 -5.91 18.42 19.02
CA TYR A 304 -4.58 17.82 18.91
C TYR A 304 -4.63 16.50 18.15
N SER A 305 -3.54 16.17 17.46
CA SER A 305 -3.34 14.83 16.89
C SER A 305 -1.92 14.31 17.10
N ILE A 306 -1.83 12.98 17.19
CA ILE A 306 -0.57 12.25 17.07
C ILE A 306 -0.73 11.13 16.06
N ARG A 307 0.08 11.11 15.00
CA ARG A 307 0.30 9.91 14.20
C ARG A 307 1.50 9.18 14.77
N PHE A 308 1.34 7.94 15.20
CA PHE A 308 2.39 7.11 15.80
C PHE A 308 2.64 5.86 14.95
N ASP A 309 3.84 5.71 14.42
CA ASP A 309 4.24 4.53 13.65
C ASP A 309 4.77 3.42 14.57
N TYR A 310 4.29 2.20 14.38
CA TYR A 310 4.59 1.09 15.29
C TYR A 310 6.05 0.63 15.23
N VAL A 311 6.71 0.79 14.09
CA VAL A 311 8.12 0.46 13.92
C VAL A 311 8.95 1.72 14.13
N GLY A 312 9.96 1.65 14.99
CA GLY A 312 10.79 2.79 15.36
C GLY A 312 10.18 3.68 16.45
N GLY A 313 8.85 3.64 16.63
CA GLY A 313 8.16 4.50 17.59
C GLY A 313 8.19 5.98 17.18
N THR A 314 8.32 6.24 15.88
CA THR A 314 8.32 7.59 15.33
C THR A 314 6.92 8.18 15.43
N TYR A 315 6.85 9.50 15.58
CA TYR A 315 5.56 10.17 15.71
C TYR A 315 5.55 11.58 15.17
N ARG A 316 4.37 12.01 14.73
CA ARG A 316 4.06 13.39 14.39
C ARG A 316 2.99 13.91 15.33
N PHE A 317 3.32 14.92 16.11
CA PHE A 317 2.41 15.69 16.95
C PHE A 317 2.00 16.99 16.24
N THR A 318 0.71 17.33 16.35
CA THR A 318 0.15 18.57 15.83
C THR A 318 -0.85 19.14 16.82
N ASP A 319 -0.60 20.35 17.29
CA ASP A 319 -1.56 21.25 17.92
C ASP A 319 -2.18 22.15 16.84
N PHE A 320 -3.48 21.98 16.59
CA PHE A 320 -4.18 22.68 15.51
C PHE A 320 -4.42 24.17 15.78
N SER A 321 -4.09 24.70 16.97
CA SER A 321 -4.03 26.15 17.16
C SER A 321 -2.90 26.80 16.34
N SER A 322 -1.99 26.02 15.75
CA SER A 322 -0.99 26.53 14.79
C SER A 322 -1.62 27.19 13.55
N PHE A 323 -2.89 26.90 13.26
CA PHE A 323 -3.65 27.49 12.16
C PHE A 323 -4.43 28.76 12.54
N ASP A 324 -4.39 29.18 13.81
CA ASP A 324 -5.04 30.42 14.26
C ASP A 324 -4.32 31.65 13.71
N GLU A 325 -5.05 32.64 13.19
CA GLU A 325 -4.47 33.84 12.55
C GLU A 325 -3.53 34.66 13.45
N LYS A 326 -3.62 34.51 14.77
CA LYS A 326 -2.78 35.22 15.74
C LYS A 326 -1.48 34.48 16.08
N ILE A 327 -1.41 33.21 15.70
CA ILE A 327 -0.32 32.30 15.98
C ILE A 327 0.58 32.24 14.76
N GLU A 328 1.82 32.69 14.91
CA GLU A 328 2.78 32.75 13.80
C GLU A 328 4.11 32.09 14.19
N PRO A 329 4.78 31.39 13.26
CA PRO A 329 6.12 30.87 13.49
C PRO A 329 7.11 31.98 13.88
N MET A 330 7.91 31.71 14.90
CA MET A 330 8.88 32.64 15.48
C MET A 330 10.25 31.98 15.62
N ASN A 331 11.30 32.70 15.21
CA ASN A 331 12.67 32.27 15.48
C ASN A 331 13.02 32.49 16.95
N ILE A 332 13.73 31.54 17.52
CA ILE A 332 14.24 31.54 18.88
C ILE A 332 15.69 31.04 18.90
N GLU A 333 16.40 31.30 20.00
CA GLU A 333 17.73 30.75 20.25
C GLU A 333 17.67 29.23 20.47
N GLU A 334 18.69 28.52 19.97
CA GLU A 334 18.74 27.05 19.97
C GLU A 334 18.64 26.43 21.37
N ASN A 335 19.30 27.02 22.37
CA ASN A 335 19.25 26.56 23.76
C ASN A 335 17.82 26.53 24.32
N VAL A 336 17.06 27.61 24.10
CA VAL A 336 15.65 27.72 24.55
C VAL A 336 14.79 26.66 23.85
N LEU A 337 15.08 26.39 22.58
CA LEU A 337 14.34 25.40 21.81
C LEU A 337 14.66 23.96 22.24
N ILE A 338 15.93 23.65 22.52
CA ILE A 338 16.35 22.36 23.09
C ILE A 338 15.71 22.14 24.45
N ASP A 339 15.66 23.18 25.30
CA ASP A 339 14.99 23.11 26.60
C ASP A 339 13.48 22.84 26.41
N THR A 340 12.83 23.51 25.46
CA THR A 340 11.41 23.30 25.14
C THR A 340 11.17 21.87 24.62
N LEU A 341 12.04 21.32 23.77
CA LEU A 341 11.97 19.92 23.34
C LEU A 341 12.15 18.94 24.51
N GLY A 342 12.91 19.34 25.53
CA GLY A 342 13.03 18.59 26.79
C GLY A 342 11.68 18.36 27.47
N ASP A 343 10.76 19.33 27.41
CA ASP A 343 9.40 19.20 27.95
C ASP A 343 8.57 18.14 27.20
N PHE A 344 8.90 17.88 25.92
CA PHE A 344 8.33 16.78 25.13
C PHE A 344 8.99 15.43 25.39
N GLY A 345 9.94 15.36 26.35
CA GLY A 345 10.71 14.16 26.65
C GLY A 345 11.79 13.85 25.59
N ILE A 346 12.10 14.80 24.70
CA ILE A 346 13.10 14.65 23.65
C ILE A 346 14.46 15.13 24.16
N LYS A 347 15.50 14.34 23.88
CA LYS A 347 16.90 14.73 24.11
C LYS A 347 17.62 14.78 22.78
N ILE A 348 18.09 15.96 22.41
CA ILE A 348 18.92 16.14 21.23
C ILE A 348 20.37 15.76 21.58
N PRO A 349 21.00 14.80 20.87
CA PRO A 349 22.40 14.47 21.10
C PRO A 349 23.31 15.61 20.64
N LYS A 350 24.52 15.69 21.22
CA LYS A 350 25.46 16.79 20.93
C LYS A 350 26.01 16.74 19.52
N GLU A 351 26.01 15.54 18.95
CA GLU A 351 26.47 15.20 17.61
C GLU A 351 25.43 15.52 16.54
N ALA A 352 24.21 15.93 16.93
CA ALA A 352 23.17 16.30 15.98
C ALA A 352 23.54 17.61 15.25
N GLU A 353 23.40 17.61 13.94
CA GLU A 353 23.57 18.80 13.12
C GLU A 353 22.25 19.59 13.05
N LEU A 354 22.29 20.86 13.42
CA LEU A 354 21.14 21.76 13.30
C LEU A 354 21.06 22.33 11.89
N ILE A 355 19.92 22.11 11.24
CA ILE A 355 19.57 22.65 9.93
C ILE A 355 18.37 23.59 10.10
N THR A 356 18.59 24.88 9.87
CA THR A 356 17.51 25.88 9.87
C THR A 356 16.81 25.88 8.52
N GLN A 357 15.50 25.63 8.51
CA GLN A 357 14.72 25.57 7.27
C GLN A 357 14.09 26.94 6.95
N ASN A 358 12.93 27.19 7.57
CA ASN A 358 12.09 28.37 7.39
C ASN A 358 11.96 29.12 8.72
N LYS A 359 11.32 30.30 8.70
CA LYS A 359 11.03 31.05 9.93
C LYS A 359 10.30 30.15 10.94
N GLY A 360 10.89 30.01 12.13
CA GLY A 360 10.39 29.20 13.25
C GLY A 360 10.53 27.69 13.09
N SER A 361 11.11 27.18 12.00
CA SER A 361 11.21 25.75 11.73
C SER A 361 12.65 25.25 11.78
N TYR A 362 12.85 24.19 12.55
CA TYR A 362 14.16 23.66 12.91
C TYR A 362 14.22 22.16 12.69
N GLN A 363 15.37 21.66 12.24
CA GLN A 363 15.65 20.24 12.11
C GLN A 363 16.98 19.90 12.78
N TRP A 364 17.02 18.82 13.54
CA TRP A 364 18.25 18.18 14.00
C TRP A 364 18.38 16.83 13.33
N GLU A 365 19.52 16.60 12.70
CA GLU A 365 19.85 15.35 12.01
C GLU A 365 20.97 14.63 12.74
N VAL A 366 20.81 13.32 12.93
CA VAL A 366 21.81 12.44 13.50
C VAL A 366 22.11 11.38 12.45
N ASP A 367 23.33 11.39 11.94
CA ASP A 367 23.80 10.41 10.98
C ASP A 367 24.54 9.26 11.70
N LYS A 368 23.85 8.13 11.88
CA LYS A 368 24.42 6.84 12.31
C LYS A 368 25.36 6.94 13.54
N LEU A 369 24.91 7.58 14.63
CA LEU A 369 25.67 7.67 15.88
C LEU A 369 25.67 6.31 16.60
N ILE A 370 26.82 5.65 16.63
CA ILE A 370 26.98 4.32 17.26
C ILE A 370 27.48 4.47 18.71
N GLU A 371 26.72 3.92 19.65
CA GLU A 371 27.07 3.84 21.07
C GLU A 371 26.89 2.39 21.56
N GLY A 372 28.00 1.68 21.74
CA GLY A 372 27.99 0.28 22.16
C GLY A 372 27.24 -0.62 21.17
N ASP A 373 26.13 -1.23 21.62
CA ASP A 373 25.26 -2.08 20.80
C ASP A 373 24.07 -1.32 20.19
N THR A 374 24.04 0.01 20.31
CA THR A 374 22.96 0.84 19.75
C THR A 374 23.47 1.76 18.66
N LEU A 375 22.57 2.08 17.73
CA LEU A 375 22.78 3.07 16.68
C LEU A 375 21.61 4.04 16.72
N LEU A 376 21.89 5.32 16.85
CA LEU A 376 20.91 6.41 16.79
C LEU A 376 20.99 7.06 15.42
N ASP A 377 19.86 7.15 14.73
CA ASP A 377 19.82 7.70 13.37
C ASP A 377 18.44 8.28 13.04
N GLY A 378 18.44 9.29 12.17
CA GLY A 378 17.24 9.97 11.71
C GLY A 378 17.22 11.44 12.10
N ALA A 379 16.03 12.04 12.13
CA ALA A 379 15.89 13.47 12.34
C ALA A 379 14.66 13.85 13.16
N ILE A 380 14.78 14.98 13.86
CA ILE A 380 13.66 15.63 14.55
C ILE A 380 13.42 16.96 13.87
N THR A 381 12.16 17.26 13.57
CA THR A 381 11.74 18.56 13.04
C THR A 381 10.70 19.16 13.96
N CYS A 382 10.79 20.45 14.26
CA CYS A 382 9.75 21.17 15.00
C CYS A 382 9.53 22.59 14.50
N THR A 383 8.32 23.11 14.75
CA THR A 383 7.97 24.51 14.49
C THR A 383 7.63 25.21 15.81
N TYR A 384 8.35 26.31 16.10
CA TYR A 384 8.18 27.15 17.29
C TYR A 384 7.37 28.41 16.96
N PHE A 385 6.48 28.80 17.86
CA PHE A 385 5.50 29.87 17.62
C PHE A 385 5.66 31.05 18.59
N ASN A 386 5.04 32.18 18.23
CA ASN A 386 5.05 33.44 18.99
C ASN A 386 4.37 33.37 20.37
N ASP A 387 3.66 32.30 20.69
CA ASP A 387 3.12 32.00 22.03
C ASP A 387 4.09 31.19 22.91
N HIS A 388 5.34 31.03 22.45
CA HIS A 388 6.41 30.32 23.13
C HIS A 388 6.18 28.80 23.27
N THR A 389 5.48 28.19 22.32
CA THR A 389 5.23 26.74 22.30
C THR A 389 5.66 26.08 20.99
N ILE A 390 5.91 24.77 21.06
CA ILE A 390 6.05 23.91 19.88
C ILE A 390 4.67 23.33 19.56
N LYS A 391 4.15 23.62 18.37
CA LYS A 391 2.84 23.13 17.93
C LYS A 391 2.92 22.04 16.87
N GLU A 392 4.05 21.96 16.18
CA GLU A 392 4.31 20.92 15.19
C GLU A 392 5.64 20.26 15.53
N LEU A 393 5.60 18.93 15.69
CA LEU A 393 6.77 18.14 16.06
C LEU A 393 6.72 16.82 15.30
N ASN A 394 7.80 16.51 14.60
CA ASN A 394 8.00 15.26 13.88
C ASN A 394 9.27 14.60 14.42
N ASN A 395 9.12 13.52 15.17
CA ASN A 395 10.24 12.77 15.72
C ASN A 395 10.45 11.49 14.91
N ASN A 396 11.47 11.49 14.05
CA ASN A 396 11.93 10.32 13.29
C ASN A 396 13.29 9.81 13.78
N LEU A 397 13.70 10.17 14.99
CA LEU A 397 14.93 9.70 15.58
C LEU A 397 14.70 8.31 16.17
N ILE A 398 15.41 7.30 15.65
CA ILE A 398 15.23 5.91 16.07
C ILE A 398 16.52 5.40 16.69
N THR A 399 16.40 4.80 17.88
CA THR A 399 17.49 4.05 18.50
C THR A 399 17.35 2.58 18.13
N TYR A 400 18.22 2.11 17.25
CA TYR A 400 18.28 0.73 16.81
C TYR A 400 19.21 -0.10 17.69
N THR A 401 18.90 -1.38 17.87
CA THR A 401 19.78 -2.34 18.58
C THR A 401 20.48 -3.25 17.58
N ARG A 402 21.78 -3.48 17.76
CA ARG A 402 22.59 -4.36 16.93
C ARG A 402 22.07 -5.80 17.00
N VAL A 403 21.97 -6.46 15.85
CA VAL A 403 21.46 -7.83 15.73
C VAL A 403 22.58 -8.80 15.35
N LYS A 404 23.21 -8.57 14.19
CA LYS A 404 24.21 -9.47 13.62
C LYS A 404 25.03 -8.79 12.53
N GLU A 405 26.10 -9.46 12.09
CA GLU A 405 26.86 -9.10 10.90
C GLU A 405 26.37 -9.85 9.67
N VAL A 406 26.42 -9.20 8.52
CA VAL A 406 26.13 -9.80 7.22
C VAL A 406 27.16 -9.38 6.18
N SER A 407 27.43 -10.27 5.24
CA SER A 407 28.25 -9.94 4.07
C SER A 407 27.39 -9.22 3.03
N ILE A 408 27.90 -8.10 2.53
CA ILE A 408 27.26 -7.32 1.47
C ILE A 408 27.95 -7.54 0.11
N ILE A 409 27.21 -7.27 -0.96
CA ILE A 409 27.77 -7.19 -2.31
C ILE A 409 28.78 -6.05 -2.42
N SER A 410 29.71 -6.11 -3.36
CA SER A 410 30.66 -5.00 -3.60
C SER A 410 29.96 -3.80 -4.26
N GLU A 411 30.56 -2.61 -4.15
CA GLU A 411 30.11 -1.40 -4.86
C GLU A 411 30.02 -1.65 -6.37
N LYS A 412 30.94 -2.47 -6.91
CA LYS A 412 30.94 -2.93 -8.29
C LYS A 412 29.75 -3.84 -8.64
N GLU A 413 29.44 -4.84 -7.81
CA GLU A 413 28.25 -5.70 -8.01
C GLU A 413 26.95 -4.86 -7.93
N ALA A 414 26.90 -3.85 -7.06
CA ALA A 414 25.78 -2.92 -6.96
C ALA A 414 25.64 -2.03 -8.21
N PHE A 415 26.76 -1.50 -8.71
CA PHE A 415 26.79 -0.72 -9.95
C PHE A 415 26.39 -1.58 -11.17
N GLU A 416 26.84 -2.83 -11.26
CA GLU A 416 26.39 -3.78 -12.28
C GLU A 416 24.88 -4.03 -12.22
N ALA A 417 24.30 -4.11 -11.01
CA ALA A 417 22.86 -4.21 -10.84
C ALA A 417 22.15 -2.95 -11.38
N LEU A 418 22.65 -1.75 -11.07
CA LEU A 418 22.14 -0.47 -11.59
C LEU A 418 22.19 -0.43 -13.12
N VAL A 419 23.34 -0.72 -13.73
CA VAL A 419 23.53 -0.74 -15.20
C VAL A 419 22.66 -1.82 -15.87
N SER A 420 22.30 -2.88 -15.15
CA SER A 420 21.32 -3.87 -15.61
C SER A 420 19.85 -3.44 -15.46
N GLY A 421 19.61 -2.19 -15.04
CA GLY A 421 18.30 -1.58 -14.86
C GLY A 421 17.59 -1.99 -13.56
N LYS A 422 18.29 -2.57 -12.58
CA LYS A 422 17.69 -3.05 -11.31
C LYS A 422 17.64 -1.96 -10.24
N PHE A 423 16.96 -0.87 -10.55
CA PHE A 423 16.62 0.16 -9.57
C PHE A 423 15.20 0.67 -9.80
N ARG A 424 14.68 1.45 -8.84
CA ARG A 424 13.35 2.05 -8.91
C ARG A 424 13.46 3.46 -9.50
N TYR A 425 12.58 3.77 -10.44
CA TYR A 425 12.41 5.10 -11.05
C TYR A 425 10.93 5.24 -11.41
N TYR A 426 10.35 6.42 -11.17
CA TYR A 426 8.90 6.63 -11.28
C TYR A 426 8.47 7.46 -12.49
N ASP A 427 9.43 8.05 -13.23
CA ASP A 427 9.09 8.73 -14.48
C ASP A 427 9.02 7.68 -15.61
N ASP A 428 7.96 7.76 -16.40
CA ASP A 428 7.67 6.85 -17.53
C ASP A 428 8.50 7.20 -18.78
N LYS A 429 9.35 8.24 -18.71
CA LYS A 429 10.24 8.64 -19.81
C LYS A 429 11.45 7.72 -19.91
N ASP A 430 11.85 7.47 -21.15
CA ASP A 430 13.14 6.85 -21.45
C ASP A 430 14.26 7.71 -20.88
N ILE A 431 15.18 7.08 -20.15
CA ILE A 431 16.33 7.75 -19.54
C ILE A 431 17.43 7.90 -20.60
N GLU A 432 17.86 9.13 -20.86
CA GLU A 432 18.94 9.41 -21.82
C GLU A 432 20.31 9.37 -21.17
N ASN A 433 20.45 10.00 -19.99
CA ASN A 433 21.73 10.16 -19.29
C ASN A 433 21.59 9.87 -17.79
N ILE A 434 22.53 9.08 -17.27
CA ILE A 434 22.73 8.87 -15.84
C ILE A 434 24.17 9.24 -15.51
N THR A 435 24.38 10.24 -14.67
CA THR A 435 25.70 10.60 -14.16
C THR A 435 25.76 10.29 -12.68
N ILE A 436 26.62 9.35 -12.28
CA ILE A 436 26.84 8.97 -10.88
C ILE A 436 28.02 9.78 -10.36
N ARG A 437 27.76 10.58 -9.33
CA ARG A 437 28.76 11.45 -8.69
C ARG A 437 29.49 10.75 -7.55
N ASP A 438 28.74 10.00 -6.74
CA ASP A 438 29.28 9.31 -5.57
C ASP A 438 28.46 8.06 -5.23
N ILE A 439 29.03 7.19 -4.40
CA ILE A 439 28.38 6.02 -3.83
C ILE A 439 28.62 5.95 -2.34
N SER A 440 27.55 5.82 -1.56
CA SER A 440 27.61 5.61 -0.12
C SER A 440 26.86 4.34 0.28
N LEU A 441 27.30 3.74 1.39
CA LEU A 441 26.55 2.69 2.06
C LEU A 441 25.60 3.33 3.06
N GLU A 442 24.32 3.32 2.72
CA GLU A 442 23.24 3.78 3.59
C GLU A 442 22.53 2.61 4.24
N TYR A 443 21.61 2.92 5.15
CA TYR A 443 20.75 1.94 5.79
C TYR A 443 19.28 2.29 5.55
N ILE A 444 18.46 1.28 5.39
CA ILE A 444 17.04 1.41 5.10
C ILE A 444 16.26 0.51 6.04
N LEU A 445 15.22 1.08 6.65
CA LEU A 445 14.28 0.33 7.46
C LEU A 445 13.42 -0.57 6.57
N ASP A 446 13.56 -1.88 6.77
CA ASP A 446 12.83 -2.89 6.03
C ASP A 446 11.40 -3.10 6.55
N THR A 447 10.63 -3.91 5.82
CA THR A 447 9.23 -4.21 6.15
C THR A 447 9.02 -5.09 7.40
N LYS A 448 10.09 -5.49 8.11
CA LYS A 448 10.07 -6.21 9.40
C LYS A 448 10.76 -5.43 10.53
N GLY A 449 11.16 -4.18 10.28
CA GLY A 449 11.81 -3.30 11.25
C GLY A 449 13.32 -3.54 11.43
N PHE A 450 13.99 -4.25 10.52
CA PHE A 450 15.45 -4.28 10.49
C PHE A 450 15.99 -3.11 9.68
N TYR A 451 17.01 -2.46 10.20
CA TYR A 451 17.77 -1.43 9.53
C TYR A 451 18.90 -2.11 8.75
N GLN A 452 18.70 -2.20 7.43
CA GLN A 452 19.53 -3.01 6.53
C GLN A 452 20.39 -2.13 5.60
N PRO A 453 21.62 -2.54 5.28
CA PRO A 453 22.49 -1.82 4.35
C PRO A 453 21.94 -1.81 2.91
N ALA A 454 22.05 -0.66 2.25
CA ALA A 454 21.77 -0.46 0.84
C ALA A 454 22.76 0.56 0.26
N TYR A 455 23.21 0.36 -0.97
CA TYR A 455 24.02 1.35 -1.66
C TYR A 455 23.14 2.47 -2.19
N SER A 456 23.50 3.71 -1.85
CA SER A 456 22.92 4.93 -2.40
C SER A 456 23.90 5.51 -3.41
N PHE A 457 23.46 5.63 -4.66
CA PHE A 457 24.21 6.31 -5.70
C PHE A 457 23.68 7.73 -5.83
N ALA A 458 24.51 8.71 -5.45
CA ALA A 458 24.22 10.11 -5.67
C ALA A 458 24.34 10.37 -7.19
N SER A 459 23.21 10.58 -7.86
CA SER A 459 23.17 10.64 -9.32
C SER A 459 22.35 11.81 -9.86
N MET A 460 22.58 12.14 -11.13
CA MET A 460 21.65 12.92 -11.94
C MET A 460 21.06 12.01 -13.01
N ILE A 461 19.73 12.04 -13.15
CA ILE A 461 19.00 11.40 -14.25
C ILE A 461 18.40 12.51 -15.11
N ASP A 462 18.84 12.61 -16.36
CA ASP A 462 18.40 13.62 -17.33
C ASP A 462 18.43 15.06 -16.77
N GLY A 463 19.48 15.36 -16.00
CA GLY A 463 19.72 16.68 -15.38
C GLY A 463 19.02 16.91 -14.04
N ASN A 464 18.22 15.96 -13.54
CA ASN A 464 17.56 16.05 -12.24
C ASN A 464 18.30 15.22 -11.19
N ASP A 465 18.56 15.79 -10.01
CA ASP A 465 19.16 15.04 -8.91
C ASP A 465 18.24 13.88 -8.48
N TYR A 466 18.82 12.69 -8.37
CA TYR A 466 18.11 11.47 -7.98
C TYR A 466 19.06 10.54 -7.23
N SER A 467 18.61 10.00 -6.09
CA SER A 467 19.34 8.96 -5.37
C SER A 467 18.86 7.59 -5.83
N ILE A 468 19.75 6.83 -6.46
CA ILE A 468 19.45 5.44 -6.87
C ILE A 468 19.82 4.52 -5.72
N ILE A 469 18.85 3.74 -5.25
CA ILE A 469 19.04 2.78 -4.15
C ILE A 469 19.15 1.35 -4.70
N VAL A 470 20.17 0.63 -4.25
CA VAL A 470 20.39 -0.79 -4.55
C VAL A 470 20.59 -1.58 -3.24
N PRO A 471 19.75 -2.58 -2.92
CA PRO A 471 19.94 -3.45 -1.76
C PRO A 471 21.36 -4.06 -1.72
N ALA A 472 22.03 -3.99 -0.57
CA ALA A 472 23.40 -4.48 -0.44
C ALA A 472 23.47 -5.99 -0.06
N ILE A 473 22.38 -6.57 0.42
CA ILE A 473 22.25 -7.99 0.77
C ILE A 473 21.64 -8.75 -0.42
N LYS A 474 22.15 -9.95 -0.71
CA LYS A 474 21.70 -10.80 -1.84
C LYS A 474 20.35 -11.46 -1.63
#